data_AF-A0A935VE38-F1
#
_entry.id   AF-A0A935VE38-F1
#
_cell.length_a   1.000
_cell.length_b   1.000
_cell.length_c   1.000
_cell.angle_alpha   90.00
_cell.angle_beta   90.00
_cell.angle_gamma   90.00
#
_symmetry.space_group_name_H-M   'P 1'
#
loop_
_entity.id
_entity.type
_entity.pdbx_description
1 polymer ?
#
loop_
_entity_poly.entity_id
_entity_poly.type
_entity_poly.pdbx_seq_one_letter_code
_entity_poly.pdbx_strand_id
1 'polypeptide(L)'
;MNGKFEPRESVKGNIARSMFYFYTMYKPQADAEDPAYFNKMKTDLCTWHYPDPVDKVAWERNQKIANYQGGKLNPFVLDCSLVSRAYCNNIDQACEAILLSSAEIPSEMLASDFRIYPNPGNSMVYIQLNTESRGLFTIRVKDLLGREVLSARYDFVFGQNIAEVDMSEIVNGHYIISVCDERGKVIFKPF
;
A
#
# COMPACT_ATOMS: atom_id res chain seq x y z
N MET A 1 5.20 -15.91 -40.37
CA MET A 1 4.52 -14.83 -39.62
C MET A 1 4.76 -15.06 -38.14
N ASN A 2 5.45 -14.14 -37.47
CA ASN A 2 5.60 -14.22 -36.02
C ASN A 2 4.27 -13.77 -35.41
N GLY A 3 3.37 -14.72 -35.10
CA GLY A 3 1.98 -14.51 -34.68
C GLY A 3 1.80 -13.80 -33.34
N LYS A 4 2.37 -12.60 -33.21
CA LYS A 4 2.23 -11.71 -32.05
C LYS A 4 1.36 -10.53 -32.45
N PHE A 5 0.46 -10.15 -31.55
CA PHE A 5 -0.42 -9.00 -31.70
C PHE A 5 -0.26 -8.10 -30.48
N GLU A 6 -0.08 -6.81 -30.73
CA GLU A 6 -0.06 -5.79 -29.68
C GLU A 6 -1.29 -4.88 -29.85
N PRO A 7 -2.19 -4.84 -28.86
CA PRO A 7 -3.36 -3.98 -28.89
C PRO A 7 -2.98 -2.51 -28.68
N ARG A 8 -3.89 -1.60 -29.01
CA ARG A 8 -3.73 -0.15 -28.75
C ARG A 8 -3.57 0.12 -27.25
N GLU A 9 -2.77 1.13 -26.90
CA GLU A 9 -2.53 1.50 -25.49
C GLU A 9 -3.82 1.72 -24.69
N SER A 10 -4.78 2.43 -25.27
CA SER A 10 -6.04 2.81 -24.59
C SER A 10 -7.00 1.65 -24.27
N VAL A 11 -6.63 0.41 -24.60
CA VAL A 11 -7.44 -0.77 -24.29
C VAL A 11 -6.63 -1.89 -23.62
N LYS A 12 -5.32 -1.69 -23.42
CA LYS A 12 -4.41 -2.71 -22.89
C LYS A 12 -4.84 -3.20 -21.51
N GLY A 13 -5.21 -2.29 -20.62
CA GLY A 13 -5.65 -2.63 -19.26
C GLY A 13 -7.01 -3.29 -19.25
N ASN A 14 -7.93 -2.85 -20.11
CA ASN A 14 -9.21 -3.51 -20.30
C ASN A 14 -9.08 -4.97 -20.79
N ILE A 15 -8.14 -5.24 -21.70
CA ILE A 15 -7.82 -6.59 -22.16
C ILE A 15 -7.18 -7.39 -21.03
N ALA A 16 -6.20 -6.82 -20.32
CA ALA A 16 -5.53 -7.48 -19.20
C ALA A 16 -6.53 -7.96 -18.14
N ARG A 17 -7.41 -7.07 -17.64
CA ARG A 17 -8.44 -7.40 -16.65
C ARG A 17 -9.44 -8.46 -17.15
N SER A 18 -9.73 -8.46 -18.45
CA SER A 18 -10.62 -9.47 -19.04
C SER A 18 -9.96 -10.85 -19.07
N MET A 19 -8.66 -10.91 -19.39
CA MET A 19 -7.88 -12.16 -19.38
C MET A 19 -7.69 -12.71 -17.97
N PHE A 20 -7.40 -11.85 -16.98
CA PHE A 20 -7.34 -12.25 -15.57
C PHE A 20 -8.67 -12.82 -15.07
N TYR A 21 -9.79 -12.18 -15.41
CA TYR A 21 -11.13 -12.68 -15.08
C TYR A 21 -11.43 -14.01 -15.73
N PHE A 22 -11.18 -14.14 -17.04
CA PHE A 22 -11.40 -15.40 -17.75
C PHE A 22 -10.60 -16.53 -17.11
N TYR A 23 -9.31 -16.31 -16.85
CA TYR A 23 -8.47 -17.33 -16.23
C TYR A 23 -8.88 -17.65 -14.80
N THR A 24 -9.34 -16.67 -14.01
CA THR A 24 -9.84 -16.91 -12.65
C THR A 24 -11.11 -17.77 -12.65
N MET A 25 -12.07 -17.43 -13.51
CA MET A 25 -13.40 -18.06 -13.51
C MET A 25 -13.46 -19.38 -14.26
N TYR A 26 -12.62 -19.55 -15.29
CA TYR A 26 -12.65 -20.68 -16.20
C TYR A 26 -11.29 -21.39 -16.27
N LYS A 27 -10.53 -21.37 -15.17
CA LYS A 27 -9.21 -22.01 -15.06
C LYS A 27 -9.19 -23.45 -15.57
N PRO A 28 -10.13 -24.34 -15.19
CA PRO A 28 -10.11 -25.72 -15.66
C PRO A 28 -10.23 -25.84 -17.18
N GLN A 29 -11.07 -25.02 -17.80
CA GLN A 29 -11.25 -24.98 -19.26
C GLN A 29 -10.02 -24.40 -19.95
N ALA A 30 -9.45 -23.32 -19.41
CA ALA A 30 -8.24 -22.72 -19.95
C ALA A 30 -7.03 -23.67 -19.88
N ASP A 31 -6.84 -24.33 -18.74
CA ASP A 31 -5.75 -25.27 -18.53
C ASP A 31 -5.95 -26.59 -19.30
N ALA A 32 -7.19 -26.96 -19.64
CA ALA A 32 -7.48 -28.10 -20.51
C ALA A 32 -7.05 -27.86 -21.96
N GLU A 33 -7.12 -26.61 -22.44
CA GLU A 33 -6.70 -26.25 -23.80
C GLU A 33 -5.18 -26.03 -23.90
N ASP A 34 -4.60 -25.18 -23.04
CA ASP A 34 -3.15 -25.03 -22.91
C ASP A 34 -2.79 -24.47 -21.51
N PRO A 35 -2.26 -25.30 -20.59
CA PRO A 35 -1.94 -24.88 -19.22
C PRO A 35 -0.76 -23.90 -19.15
N ALA A 36 0.04 -23.76 -20.20
CA ALA A 36 1.15 -22.83 -20.27
C ALA A 36 0.75 -21.48 -20.89
N TYR A 37 -0.35 -21.40 -21.63
CA TYR A 37 -0.73 -20.22 -22.42
C TYR A 37 -0.87 -18.97 -21.57
N PHE A 38 -1.65 -19.04 -20.49
CA PHE A 38 -1.84 -17.91 -19.58
C PHE A 38 -0.51 -17.45 -18.97
N ASN A 39 0.33 -18.38 -18.53
CA ASN A 39 1.62 -18.06 -17.90
C ASN A 39 2.59 -17.37 -18.87
N LYS A 40 2.56 -17.72 -20.16
CA LYS A 40 3.37 -17.04 -21.20
C LYS A 40 2.96 -15.58 -21.39
N MET A 41 1.67 -15.26 -21.28
CA MET A 41 1.16 -13.89 -21.44
C MET A 41 1.17 -13.09 -20.13
N LYS A 42 1.22 -13.75 -18.97
CA LYS A 42 1.03 -13.13 -17.65
C LYS A 42 1.88 -11.87 -17.47
N THR A 43 3.14 -11.91 -17.87
CA THR A 43 4.07 -10.76 -17.78
C THR A 43 3.59 -9.55 -18.61
N ASP A 44 3.13 -9.80 -19.83
CA ASP A 44 2.61 -8.74 -20.72
C ASP A 44 1.29 -8.19 -20.16
N LEU A 45 0.39 -9.06 -19.69
CA LEU A 45 -0.87 -8.66 -19.06
C LEU A 45 -0.65 -7.82 -17.80
N CYS A 46 0.33 -8.17 -16.96
CA CYS A 46 0.73 -7.35 -15.83
C CYS A 46 1.20 -5.97 -16.33
N THR A 47 2.09 -5.91 -17.34
CA THR A 47 2.59 -4.65 -17.91
C THR A 47 1.49 -3.79 -18.53
N TRP A 48 0.47 -4.42 -19.14
CA TRP A 48 -0.66 -3.76 -19.79
C TRP A 48 -1.71 -3.22 -18.81
N HIS A 49 -1.86 -3.85 -17.64
CA HIS A 49 -2.86 -3.45 -16.65
C HIS A 49 -2.57 -2.07 -16.06
N TYR A 50 -1.29 -1.76 -15.78
CA TYR A 50 -0.94 -0.58 -14.99
C TYR A 50 -1.07 0.77 -15.70
N PRO A 51 -0.66 0.93 -16.97
CA PRO A 51 -0.75 2.22 -17.66
C PRO A 51 -2.18 2.61 -18.06
N ASP A 52 -3.13 1.67 -18.03
CA ASP A 52 -4.52 1.84 -18.47
C ASP A 52 -5.52 1.52 -17.32
N PRO A 53 -5.71 2.46 -16.37
CA PRO A 53 -6.61 2.27 -15.23
C PRO A 53 -8.07 2.12 -15.68
N VAL A 54 -8.92 1.65 -14.75
CA VAL A 54 -10.36 1.54 -15.01
C VAL A 54 -10.97 2.93 -15.10
N ASP A 55 -11.57 3.25 -16.24
CA ASP A 55 -12.38 4.45 -16.41
C ASP A 55 -13.87 4.18 -16.12
N LYS A 56 -14.65 5.27 -16.10
CA LYS A 56 -16.11 5.20 -15.87
C LYS A 56 -16.82 4.31 -16.90
N VAL A 57 -16.35 4.32 -18.15
CA VAL A 57 -16.94 3.51 -19.23
C VAL A 57 -16.74 2.01 -18.96
N ALA A 58 -15.53 1.61 -18.58
CA ALA A 58 -15.21 0.25 -18.18
C ALA A 58 -15.99 -0.18 -16.94
N TRP A 59 -16.19 0.73 -15.97
CA TRP A 59 -17.02 0.50 -14.79
C TRP A 59 -18.48 0.20 -15.12
N GLU A 60 -19.12 1.09 -15.89
CA GLU A 60 -20.51 0.92 -16.31
C GLU A 60 -20.70 -0.31 -17.19
N ARG A 61 -19.74 -0.59 -18.07
CA ARG A 61 -19.75 -1.79 -18.91
C ARG A 61 -19.69 -3.05 -18.06
N ASN A 62 -18.87 -3.08 -17.01
CA ASN A 62 -18.79 -4.22 -16.10
C ASN A 62 -20.13 -4.51 -15.44
N GLN A 63 -20.81 -3.46 -14.94
CA GLN A 63 -22.15 -3.58 -14.35
C GLN A 63 -23.19 -4.08 -15.36
N LYS A 64 -23.17 -3.56 -16.59
CA LYS A 64 -24.11 -4.00 -17.64
C LYS A 64 -23.89 -5.47 -18.02
N ILE A 65 -22.63 -5.91 -18.16
CA ILE A 65 -22.31 -7.31 -18.52
C ILE A 65 -22.71 -8.27 -17.40
N ALA A 66 -22.52 -7.89 -16.13
CA ALA A 66 -22.88 -8.73 -14.99
C ALA A 66 -24.36 -9.16 -15.01
N ASN A 67 -25.28 -8.29 -15.47
CA ASN A 67 -26.70 -8.63 -15.62
C ASN A 67 -26.93 -9.82 -16.55
N TYR A 68 -26.12 -9.98 -17.59
CA TYR A 68 -26.18 -11.12 -18.52
C TYR A 68 -25.40 -12.35 -18.01
N GLN A 69 -24.50 -12.17 -17.03
CA GLN A 69 -23.67 -13.23 -16.46
C GLN A 69 -24.16 -13.72 -15.09
N GLY A 70 -25.44 -13.51 -14.76
CA GLY A 70 -26.04 -13.94 -13.50
C GLY A 70 -25.52 -13.15 -12.30
N GLY A 71 -25.27 -11.85 -12.47
CA GLY A 71 -24.77 -10.95 -11.43
C GLY A 71 -23.25 -11.02 -11.21
N LYS A 72 -22.51 -11.74 -12.05
CA LYS A 72 -21.06 -11.91 -11.90
C LYS A 72 -20.32 -10.71 -12.51
N LEU A 73 -19.83 -9.84 -11.63
CA LEU A 73 -18.95 -8.74 -11.99
C LEU A 73 -17.51 -9.24 -12.17
N ASN A 74 -16.74 -8.61 -13.05
CA ASN A 74 -15.30 -8.80 -13.11
C ASN A 74 -14.66 -8.09 -11.89
N PRO A 75 -14.09 -8.81 -10.91
CA PRO A 75 -13.57 -8.24 -9.68
C PRO A 75 -12.30 -7.40 -9.91
N PHE A 76 -11.55 -7.67 -10.99
CA PHE A 76 -10.35 -6.89 -11.36
C PHE A 76 -10.68 -5.50 -11.92
N VAL A 77 -11.96 -5.26 -12.24
CA VAL A 77 -12.48 -3.92 -12.58
C VAL A 77 -12.99 -3.20 -11.32
N LEU A 78 -13.39 -3.93 -10.28
CA LEU A 78 -13.86 -3.38 -9.00
C LEU A 78 -12.70 -2.96 -8.09
N ASP A 79 -11.66 -3.77 -8.03
CA ASP A 79 -10.48 -3.57 -7.19
C ASP A 79 -9.24 -3.70 -8.07
N CYS A 80 -8.63 -2.56 -8.38
CA CYS A 80 -7.48 -2.55 -9.27
C CYS A 80 -6.25 -3.23 -8.63
N SER A 81 -6.16 -3.29 -7.29
CA SER A 81 -5.07 -3.95 -6.56
C SER A 81 -5.17 -5.47 -6.62
N LEU A 82 -6.34 -6.02 -6.98
CA LEU A 82 -6.58 -7.46 -7.00
C LEU A 82 -5.69 -8.19 -8.01
N VAL A 83 -5.37 -7.56 -9.15
CA VAL A 83 -4.44 -8.13 -10.15
C VAL A 83 -3.05 -8.34 -9.54
N SER A 84 -2.58 -7.37 -8.76
CA SER A 84 -1.31 -7.46 -8.04
C SER A 84 -1.36 -8.60 -7.01
N ARG A 85 -2.36 -8.59 -6.11
CA ARG A 85 -2.48 -9.63 -5.08
C ARG A 85 -2.61 -11.05 -5.63
N ALA A 86 -3.24 -11.22 -6.80
CA ALA A 86 -3.53 -12.53 -7.37
C ALA A 86 -2.49 -13.04 -8.37
N TYR A 87 -1.87 -12.16 -9.17
CA TYR A 87 -1.10 -12.57 -10.35
C TYR A 87 0.28 -11.91 -10.50
N CYS A 88 0.44 -10.67 -10.03
CA CYS A 88 1.62 -9.86 -10.32
C CYS A 88 2.36 -9.50 -9.02
N ASN A 89 3.64 -9.86 -8.90
CA ASN A 89 4.41 -9.69 -7.67
C ASN A 89 4.71 -8.23 -7.28
N ASN A 90 4.31 -7.25 -8.08
CA ASN A 90 4.53 -5.83 -7.84
C ASN A 90 3.21 -5.19 -7.39
N ILE A 91 3.16 -4.67 -6.18
CA ILE A 91 2.17 -3.67 -5.76
C ILE A 91 2.76 -2.33 -6.18
N ASP A 92 2.09 -1.59 -7.08
CA ASP A 92 2.58 -0.30 -7.60
C ASP A 92 1.51 0.81 -7.49
N GLN A 93 1.99 2.05 -7.41
CA GLN A 93 1.36 3.30 -6.97
C GLN A 93 -0.01 3.63 -7.58
N ALA A 94 -0.29 3.15 -8.80
CA ALA A 94 -1.54 3.42 -9.49
C ALA A 94 -2.79 2.90 -8.75
N CYS A 95 -2.63 1.81 -7.98
CA CYS A 95 -3.69 1.25 -7.14
C CYS A 95 -3.59 1.64 -5.68
N GLU A 96 -2.40 2.01 -5.22
CA GLU A 96 -2.16 2.55 -3.89
C GLU A 96 -2.89 3.90 -3.72
N ALA A 97 -2.95 4.72 -4.77
CA ALA A 97 -3.69 5.97 -4.80
C ALA A 97 -5.22 5.82 -4.61
N ILE A 98 -5.80 4.63 -4.86
CA ILE A 98 -7.25 4.37 -4.69
C ILE A 98 -7.59 3.90 -3.27
N LEU A 99 -6.68 3.20 -2.59
CA LEU A 99 -6.84 2.87 -1.16
C LEU A 99 -6.75 4.12 -0.27
N LEU A 100 -6.02 5.14 -0.73
CA LEU A 100 -5.84 6.42 -0.04
C LEU A 100 -6.92 7.46 -0.35
N SER A 101 -7.90 7.17 -1.22
CA SER A 101 -8.93 8.14 -1.62
C SER A 101 -10.23 8.09 -0.82
N SER A 102 -10.38 7.13 0.10
CA SER A 102 -11.55 7.03 0.99
C SER A 102 -11.30 7.54 2.42
N ALA A 103 -10.07 7.91 2.73
CA ALA A 103 -9.77 8.79 3.84
C ALA A 103 -9.17 10.05 3.21
N GLU A 104 -9.78 11.21 3.45
CA GLU A 104 -9.09 12.48 3.25
C GLU A 104 -7.89 12.47 4.20
N ILE A 105 -6.77 11.89 3.76
CA ILE A 105 -5.50 11.98 4.46
C ILE A 105 -4.94 13.34 4.02
N PRO A 106 -4.82 14.33 4.93
CA PRO A 106 -4.20 15.60 4.59
C PRO A 106 -2.83 15.33 3.98
N SER A 107 -2.49 16.06 2.92
CA SER A 107 -1.21 15.98 2.19
C SER A 107 0.03 16.07 3.10
N GLU A 108 -0.14 16.46 4.36
CA GLU A 108 0.84 16.45 5.44
C GLU A 108 1.31 15.03 5.85
N MET A 109 0.51 13.98 5.64
CA MET A 109 0.84 12.62 6.11
C MET A 109 1.71 11.81 5.14
N LEU A 110 1.75 12.16 3.85
CA LEU A 110 2.66 11.54 2.87
C LEU A 110 4.10 12.08 2.95
N ALA A 111 4.30 13.13 3.75
CA ALA A 111 5.60 13.70 4.07
C ALA A 111 5.98 13.48 5.55
N SER A 112 5.51 12.39 6.19
CA SER A 112 5.97 12.10 7.54
C SER A 112 7.44 11.62 7.48
N ASP A 113 8.38 12.55 7.62
CA ASP A 113 9.78 12.29 7.97
C ASP A 113 9.93 11.51 9.29
N PHE A 114 8.80 11.24 9.98
CA PHE A 114 8.69 10.42 11.18
C PHE A 114 8.81 8.91 10.88
N ARG A 115 10.00 8.33 11.08
CA ARG A 115 10.30 6.89 10.89
C ARG A 115 10.84 6.28 12.17
N ILE A 116 10.46 5.04 12.44
CA ILE A 116 10.92 4.28 13.60
C ILE A 116 11.57 2.99 13.09
N TYR A 117 12.82 2.73 13.45
CA TYR A 117 13.56 1.55 12.98
C TYR A 117 14.64 1.10 13.98
N PRO A 118 15.03 -0.18 14.00
CA PRO A 118 14.37 -1.29 13.32
C PRO A 118 13.05 -1.67 14.02
N ASN A 119 12.05 -2.07 13.24
CA ASN A 119 10.86 -2.75 13.75
C ASN A 119 10.81 -4.15 13.13
N PRO A 120 10.94 -5.25 13.89
CA PRO A 120 11.08 -5.33 15.37
C PRO A 120 12.42 -4.78 15.90
N GLY A 121 12.38 -4.10 17.04
CA GLY A 121 13.57 -3.58 17.73
C GLY A 121 14.02 -4.49 18.87
N ASN A 122 15.29 -4.87 18.89
CA ASN A 122 15.84 -5.80 19.90
C ASN A 122 16.37 -5.10 21.16
N SER A 123 16.85 -3.85 21.06
CA SER A 123 17.37 -3.09 22.21
C SER A 123 17.37 -1.58 21.96
N MET A 124 17.89 -1.15 20.81
CA MET A 124 17.89 0.27 20.42
C MET A 124 16.93 0.49 19.25
N VAL A 125 16.15 1.57 19.35
CA VAL A 125 15.25 2.04 18.31
C VAL A 125 15.59 3.48 17.98
N TYR A 126 15.63 3.78 16.69
CA TYR A 126 15.91 5.09 16.14
C TYR A 126 14.61 5.72 15.66
N ILE A 127 14.37 6.96 16.08
CA ILE A 127 13.26 7.78 15.63
C ILE A 127 13.82 8.90 14.77
N GLN A 128 13.67 8.77 13.45
CA GLN A 128 13.97 9.86 12.52
C GLN A 128 12.74 10.74 12.41
N LEU A 129 12.90 12.06 12.44
CA LEU A 129 11.83 13.04 12.29
C LEU A 129 12.36 14.35 11.73
N ASN A 130 11.48 15.15 11.13
CA ASN A 130 11.80 16.51 10.71
C ASN A 130 10.99 17.49 11.55
N THR A 131 11.66 18.45 12.17
CA THR A 131 11.08 19.40 13.12
C THR A 131 11.06 20.79 12.51
N GLU A 132 9.90 21.44 12.60
CA GLU A 132 9.65 22.79 12.06
C GLU A 132 10.26 23.91 12.93
N SER A 133 10.75 23.56 14.12
CA SER A 133 11.42 24.50 15.01
C SER A 133 12.45 23.80 15.90
N ARG A 134 13.43 24.56 16.37
CA ARG A 134 14.38 24.09 17.39
C ARG A 134 13.71 24.15 18.76
N GLY A 135 13.87 23.13 19.58
CA GLY A 135 13.32 23.09 20.93
C GLY A 135 13.47 21.75 21.63
N LEU A 136 12.93 21.66 22.84
CA LEU A 136 12.92 20.42 23.62
C LEU A 136 11.69 19.58 23.28
N PHE A 137 11.91 18.37 22.80
CA PHE A 137 10.86 17.42 22.48
C PHE A 137 10.84 16.30 23.51
N THR A 138 9.65 15.84 23.85
CA THR A 138 9.46 14.69 24.75
C THR A 138 9.00 13.49 23.92
N ILE A 139 9.81 12.43 23.91
CA ILE A 139 9.42 11.13 23.35
C ILE A 139 8.85 10.28 24.46
N ARG A 140 7.69 9.69 24.23
CA ARG A 140 7.02 8.78 25.16
C ARG A 140 6.69 7.48 24.46
N VAL A 141 6.91 6.39 25.17
CA VAL A 141 6.54 5.05 24.76
C VAL A 141 5.42 4.59 25.68
N LYS A 142 4.32 4.13 25.09
CA LYS A 142 3.15 3.63 25.81
C LYS A 142 2.82 2.23 25.36
N ASP A 143 2.33 1.39 26.27
CA ASP A 143 1.75 0.10 25.90
C ASP A 143 0.36 0.29 25.23
N LEU A 144 -0.23 -0.81 24.74
CA LEU A 144 -1.56 -0.80 24.13
C LEU A 144 -2.70 -0.42 25.10
N LEU A 145 -2.44 -0.43 26.41
CA LEU A 145 -3.38 0.02 27.45
C LEU A 145 -3.19 1.52 27.75
N GLY A 146 -2.26 2.19 27.06
CA GLY A 146 -1.96 3.61 27.22
C GLY A 146 -1.06 3.94 28.42
N ARG A 147 -0.53 2.93 29.13
CA ARG A 147 0.39 3.14 30.25
C ARG A 147 1.75 3.55 29.70
N GLU A 148 2.30 4.66 30.22
CA GLU A 148 3.63 5.14 29.85
C GLU A 148 4.69 4.21 30.44
N VAL A 149 5.51 3.62 29.57
CA VAL A 149 6.60 2.71 29.95
C VAL A 149 7.96 3.39 29.86
N LEU A 150 8.10 4.41 29.02
CA LEU A 150 9.32 5.22 28.89
C LEU A 150 8.98 6.66 28.51
N SER A 151 9.72 7.62 29.04
CA SER A 151 9.67 9.03 28.64
C SER A 151 11.06 9.66 28.70
N ALA A 152 11.51 10.25 27.60
CA ALA A 152 12.80 10.91 27.47
C ALA A 152 12.67 12.25 26.74
N ARG A 153 13.59 13.18 27.03
CA ARG A 153 13.61 14.53 26.43
C ARG A 153 14.83 14.70 25.54
N TYR A 154 14.65 15.31 24.38
CA TYR A 154 15.68 15.52 23.36
C TYR A 154 15.65 16.97 22.88
N ASP A 155 16.80 17.60 22.69
CA ASP A 155 16.91 18.91 22.01
C ASP A 155 17.03 18.65 20.52
N PHE A 156 15.99 19.00 19.76
CA PHE A 156 15.99 18.88 18.30
C PHE A 156 16.23 20.23 17.65
N VAL A 157 16.96 20.22 16.55
CA VAL A 157 17.21 21.40 15.72
C VAL A 157 16.14 21.55 14.64
N PHE A 158 16.05 22.70 13.97
CA PHE A 158 15.23 22.83 12.76
C PHE A 158 15.73 21.85 11.68
N GLY A 159 14.84 21.10 11.04
CA GLY A 159 15.20 20.12 10.02
C GLY A 159 15.19 18.67 10.52
N GLN A 160 15.98 17.81 9.87
CA GLN A 160 16.05 16.38 10.20
C GLN A 160 16.80 16.11 11.50
N ASN A 161 16.21 15.28 12.36
CA ASN A 161 16.76 14.82 13.63
C ASN A 161 16.61 13.30 13.75
N ILE A 162 17.48 12.70 14.55
CA ILE A 162 17.42 11.29 14.92
C ILE A 162 17.52 11.20 16.44
N ALA A 163 16.57 10.49 17.06
CA ALA A 163 16.60 10.18 18.48
C ALA A 163 16.89 8.69 18.68
N GLU A 164 17.77 8.39 19.64
CA GLU A 164 18.07 7.03 20.06
C GLU A 164 17.27 6.71 21.32
N VAL A 165 16.48 5.65 21.26
CA VAL A 165 15.61 5.20 22.35
C VAL A 165 16.04 3.80 22.78
N ASP A 166 16.46 3.69 24.04
CA ASP A 166 16.78 2.42 24.67
C ASP A 166 15.50 1.71 25.12
N MET A 167 15.25 0.54 24.55
CA MET A 167 14.10 -0.31 24.80
C MET A 167 14.49 -1.58 25.58
N SER A 168 15.76 -1.72 26.00
CA SER A 168 16.29 -2.94 26.62
C SER A 168 15.62 -3.31 27.95
N GLU A 169 15.12 -2.31 28.68
CA GLU A 169 14.42 -2.51 29.96
C GLU A 169 12.89 -2.75 29.78
N ILE A 170 12.39 -2.69 28.55
CA ILE A 170 10.96 -2.81 28.25
C ILE A 170 10.62 -4.25 27.85
N VAL A 171 9.49 -4.77 28.33
CA VAL A 171 9.01 -6.12 28.01
C VAL A 171 8.70 -6.24 26.51
N ASN A 172 8.96 -7.40 25.89
CA ASN A 172 8.57 -7.62 24.49
C ASN A 172 7.06 -7.46 24.30
N GLY A 173 6.65 -6.63 23.33
CA GLY A 173 5.25 -6.32 23.07
C GLY A 173 5.09 -5.24 22.00
N HIS A 174 3.84 -4.83 21.79
CA HIS A 174 3.50 -3.71 20.90
C HIS A 174 3.41 -2.40 21.68
N TYR A 175 3.91 -1.33 21.09
CA TYR A 175 3.98 -0.03 21.73
C TYR A 175 3.49 1.08 20.82
N ILE A 176 3.07 2.19 21.42
CA ILE A 176 2.77 3.43 20.74
C ILE A 176 3.85 4.42 21.13
N ILE A 177 4.57 4.93 20.14
CA ILE A 177 5.59 5.96 20.33
C ILE A 177 4.99 7.31 19.92
N SER A 178 5.05 8.27 20.83
CA SER A 178 4.61 9.65 20.59
C SER A 178 5.72 10.64 20.86
N VAL A 179 5.83 11.67 20.03
CA VAL A 179 6.74 12.80 20.20
C VAL A 179 5.94 14.08 20.37
N CYS A 180 6.20 14.79 21.47
CA CYS A 180 5.53 16.03 21.83
C CYS A 180 6.51 17.21 21.80
N ASP A 181 6.14 18.27 21.10
CA ASP A 181 6.78 19.58 21.17
C ASP A 181 6.36 20.33 22.45
N GLU A 182 7.14 21.31 22.91
CA GLU A 182 6.80 22.25 24.00
C GLU A 182 5.49 23.01 23.72
N ARG A 183 5.16 23.19 22.43
CA ARG A 183 3.92 23.83 21.97
C ARG A 183 2.69 22.91 22.02
N GLY A 184 2.87 21.65 22.42
CA GLY A 184 1.77 20.68 22.53
C GLY A 184 1.39 19.96 21.24
N LYS A 185 2.13 20.15 20.13
CA LYS A 185 1.97 19.34 18.90
C LYS A 185 2.44 17.92 19.20
N VAL A 186 1.58 16.92 18.94
CA VAL A 186 1.87 15.50 19.18
C VAL A 186 1.84 14.74 17.86
N ILE A 187 2.91 14.00 17.56
CA ILE A 187 3.00 13.05 16.45
C ILE A 187 3.12 11.65 17.04
N PHE A 188 2.38 10.67 16.55
CA PHE A 188 2.46 9.28 17.04
C PHE A 188 2.54 8.25 15.90
N LYS A 189 3.26 7.15 16.13
CA LYS A 189 3.18 5.93 15.31
C LYS A 189 3.11 4.67 16.18
N PRO A 190 2.31 3.66 15.76
CA PRO A 190 2.40 2.33 16.33
C PRO A 190 3.73 1.68 15.95
N PHE A 191 4.31 0.95 16.90
CA PHE A 191 5.57 0.22 16.80
C PHE A 191 5.37 -1.23 17.24
#